data_AF-A0A9X1NK56-F1
#
_entry.id   AF-A0A9X1NK56-F1
#
_cell.length_a   1.000
_cell.length_b   1.000
_cell.length_c   1.000
_cell.angle_alpha   90.00
_cell.angle_beta   90.00
_cell.angle_gamma   90.00
#
_symmetry.space_group_name_H-M   'P 1'
#
loop_
_entity.id
_entity.type
_entity.pdbx_description
1 polymer ?
#
loop_
_entity_poly.entity_id
_entity_poly.type
_entity_poly.pdbx_seq_one_letter_code
_entity_poly.pdbx_strand_id
1 'polypeptide(L)'
;MAEDEFKAGLQHYLQQARDALLWKLEGLSEYDLRRPLVPTGTNLLGLVKHLATTEAGYFGQVFGRPCPDEQFPWPWPDDLEDNVDMYATADESSAEIIAMYRRVNAHSDQTIEALPLDATGTVPWWREEHQTVTLHRILIHMIAELNRHVGHADLAREMIDGAAGHRQENSNMPPEHDQAAYRARLETIALGFR
;
A
#
# COMPACT_ATOMS: atom_id res chain seq x y z
N MET A 1 -13.62 25.72 3.95
CA MET A 1 -14.84 24.92 3.70
C MET A 1 -14.69 24.05 2.47
N ALA A 2 -14.68 24.58 1.24
CA ALA A 2 -14.55 23.72 0.06
C ALA A 2 -13.21 22.97 0.00
N GLU A 3 -12.09 23.66 0.25
CA GLU A 3 -10.75 23.03 0.27
C GLU A 3 -10.63 21.97 1.39
N ASP A 4 -11.11 22.29 2.60
CA ASP A 4 -11.10 21.36 3.73
C ASP A 4 -11.94 20.10 3.44
N GLU A 5 -13.09 20.26 2.76
CA GLU A 5 -13.93 19.14 2.32
C GLU A 5 -13.23 18.28 1.27
N PHE A 6 -12.54 18.88 0.29
CA PHE A 6 -11.74 18.13 -0.69
C PHE A 6 -10.60 17.37 -0.02
N LYS A 7 -9.88 18.02 0.91
CA LYS A 7 -8.77 17.40 1.65
C LYS A 7 -9.27 16.24 2.51
N ALA A 8 -10.39 16.42 3.21
CA ALA A 8 -11.04 15.36 3.98
C ALA A 8 -11.46 14.18 3.08
N GLY A 9 -11.95 14.44 1.87
CA GLY A 9 -12.26 13.41 0.88
C GLY A 9 -11.02 12.59 0.47
N LEU A 10 -9.89 13.24 0.21
CA LEU A 10 -8.64 12.55 -0.11
C LEU A 10 -8.14 11.71 1.08
N GLN A 11 -8.14 12.26 2.29
CA GLN A 11 -7.78 11.53 3.51
C GLN A 11 -8.68 10.31 3.73
N HIS A 12 -9.97 10.43 3.46
CA HIS A 12 -10.91 9.33 3.56
C HIS A 12 -10.53 8.14 2.66
N TYR A 13 -10.26 8.38 1.38
CA TYR A 13 -9.86 7.32 0.45
C TYR A 13 -8.48 6.74 0.78
N LEU A 14 -7.55 7.57 1.26
CA LEU A 14 -6.24 7.14 1.74
C LEU A 14 -6.39 6.18 2.93
N GLN A 15 -7.15 6.58 3.94
CA GLN A 15 -7.38 5.78 5.15
C GLN A 15 -8.05 4.44 4.83
N GLN A 16 -9.05 4.45 3.94
CA GLN A 16 -9.73 3.22 3.53
C GLN A 16 -8.78 2.21 2.87
N ALA A 17 -7.80 2.66 2.09
CA ALA A 17 -6.82 1.76 1.48
C ALA A 17 -5.84 1.20 2.53
N ARG A 18 -5.39 2.03 3.48
CA ARG A 18 -4.55 1.61 4.62
C ARG A 18 -5.24 0.53 5.46
N ASP A 19 -6.50 0.76 5.80
CA ASP A 19 -7.31 -0.18 6.59
C ASP A 19 -7.53 -1.49 5.82
N ALA A 20 -7.85 -1.41 4.53
CA ALA A 20 -8.00 -2.58 3.69
C ALA A 20 -6.72 -3.41 3.64
N LEU A 21 -5.55 -2.78 3.47
CA LEU A 21 -4.27 -3.48 3.48
C LEU A 21 -4.04 -4.24 4.79
N LEU A 22 -4.17 -3.56 5.94
CA LEU A 22 -3.93 -4.16 7.24
C LEU A 22 -4.90 -5.30 7.54
N TRP A 23 -6.17 -5.16 7.13
CA TRP A 23 -7.15 -6.22 7.23
C TRP A 23 -6.73 -7.50 6.47
N LYS A 24 -6.02 -7.38 5.33
CA LYS A 24 -5.50 -8.56 4.59
C LYS A 24 -4.48 -9.38 5.36
N LEU A 25 -3.87 -8.85 6.41
CA LEU A 25 -2.88 -9.58 7.21
C LEU A 25 -3.52 -10.33 8.38
N GLU A 26 -4.77 -10.03 8.74
CA GLU A 26 -5.39 -10.56 9.95
C GLU A 26 -5.56 -12.08 9.90
N GLY A 27 -5.18 -12.74 10.99
CA GLY A 27 -5.33 -14.19 11.19
C GLY A 27 -4.31 -15.06 10.44
N LEU A 28 -3.35 -14.47 9.72
CA LEU A 28 -2.33 -15.21 8.98
C LEU A 28 -1.11 -15.56 9.83
N SER A 29 -0.45 -16.66 9.47
CA SER A 29 0.81 -17.08 10.08
C SER A 29 1.98 -16.23 9.58
N GLU A 30 3.07 -16.15 10.34
CA GLU A 30 4.33 -15.52 9.89
C GLU A 30 4.82 -16.08 8.54
N TYR A 31 4.64 -17.38 8.31
CA TYR A 31 5.01 -18.02 7.05
C TYR A 31 4.14 -17.51 5.89
N ASP A 32 2.82 -17.46 6.04
CA ASP A 32 1.91 -17.01 4.98
C ASP A 32 2.05 -15.52 4.67
N LEU A 33 2.42 -14.72 5.67
CA LEU A 33 2.70 -13.30 5.48
C LEU A 33 3.95 -13.06 4.61
N ARG A 34 4.94 -13.96 4.65
CA ARG A 34 6.27 -13.77 4.03
C ARG A 34 6.47 -14.56 2.75
N ARG A 35 5.77 -15.67 2.56
CA ARG A 35 6.03 -16.55 1.42
C ARG A 35 5.66 -15.84 0.10
N PRO A 36 6.49 -15.95 -0.94
CA PRO A 36 6.16 -15.40 -2.24
C PRO A 36 4.98 -16.16 -2.86
N LEU A 37 4.03 -15.43 -3.44
CA LEU A 37 2.84 -16.03 -4.08
C LEU A 37 2.87 -15.98 -5.60
N VAL A 38 3.82 -15.23 -6.15
CA VAL A 38 4.04 -15.08 -7.60
C VAL A 38 5.55 -15.01 -7.88
N PRO A 39 6.00 -15.27 -9.13
CA PRO A 39 7.43 -15.29 -9.47
C PRO A 39 8.20 -13.99 -9.20
N THR A 40 7.52 -12.85 -9.09
CA THR A 40 8.12 -11.56 -8.73
C THR A 40 8.45 -11.43 -7.24
N GLY A 41 8.18 -12.46 -6.43
CA GLY A 41 8.49 -12.46 -4.99
C GLY A 41 7.45 -11.76 -4.11
N THR A 42 6.37 -11.23 -4.69
CA THR A 42 5.34 -10.49 -3.95
C THR A 42 4.73 -11.35 -2.84
N ASN A 43 4.74 -10.79 -1.62
CA ASN A 43 4.21 -11.36 -0.40
C ASN A 43 3.53 -10.24 0.43
N LEU A 44 2.63 -10.59 1.35
CA LEU A 44 1.80 -9.62 2.05
C LEU A 44 2.60 -8.69 2.96
N LEU A 45 3.57 -9.22 3.70
CA LEU A 45 4.36 -8.43 4.64
C LEU A 45 5.28 -7.44 3.94
N GLY A 46 5.85 -7.86 2.81
CA GLY A 46 6.62 -7.01 1.91
C GLY A 46 5.82 -5.85 1.36
N LEU A 47 4.55 -6.07 0.98
CA LEU A 47 3.67 -4.99 0.55
C LEU A 47 3.46 -3.95 1.66
N VAL A 48 3.31 -4.36 2.91
CA VAL A 48 3.19 -3.43 4.05
C VAL A 48 4.48 -2.64 4.27
N LYS A 49 5.64 -3.31 4.23
CA LYS A 49 6.94 -2.65 4.40
C LYS A 49 7.20 -1.62 3.28
N HIS A 50 6.90 -1.97 2.05
CA HIS A 50 7.01 -1.08 0.90
C HIS A 50 6.11 0.16 1.07
N LEU A 51 4.85 -0.05 1.45
CA LEU A 51 3.89 1.05 1.63
C LEU A 51 4.24 1.94 2.83
N ALA A 52 4.81 1.39 3.90
CA ALA A 52 5.38 2.18 4.98
C ALA A 52 6.55 3.03 4.51
N THR A 53 7.45 2.46 3.72
CA THR A 53 8.63 3.16 3.22
C THR A 53 8.26 4.29 2.26
N THR A 54 7.33 4.03 1.34
CA THR A 54 6.86 5.01 0.36
C THR A 54 6.08 6.14 1.03
N GLU A 55 5.16 5.86 1.96
CA GLU A 55 4.42 6.91 2.68
C GLU A 55 5.36 7.79 3.51
N ALA A 56 6.35 7.21 4.19
CA ALA A 56 7.34 7.97 4.95
C ALA A 56 8.19 8.89 4.06
N GLY A 57 8.55 8.43 2.86
CA GLY A 57 9.24 9.26 1.86
C GLY A 57 8.36 10.41 1.36
N TYR A 58 7.15 10.07 0.90
CA TYR A 58 6.25 11.01 0.21
C TYR A 58 5.57 12.04 1.12
N PHE A 59 5.11 11.66 2.31
CA PHE A 59 4.53 12.60 3.27
C PHE A 59 5.56 13.13 4.26
N GLY A 60 6.73 12.51 4.35
CA GLY A 60 7.79 12.97 5.22
C GLY A 60 8.85 13.80 4.50
N GLN A 61 9.83 13.11 3.91
CA GLN A 61 11.02 13.73 3.32
C GLN A 61 10.69 14.78 2.25
N VAL A 62 9.73 14.49 1.36
CA VAL A 62 9.34 15.39 0.26
C VAL A 62 8.89 16.77 0.74
N PHE A 63 8.33 16.85 1.94
CA PHE A 63 7.86 18.09 2.56
C PHE A 63 8.76 18.58 3.69
N GLY A 64 9.99 18.04 3.81
CA GLY A 64 10.95 18.43 4.86
C GLY A 64 10.52 18.01 6.27
N ARG A 65 9.71 16.96 6.39
CA ARG A 65 9.15 16.45 7.66
C ARG A 65 9.49 14.97 7.82
N PRO A 66 10.77 14.55 7.90
CA PRO A 66 11.11 13.12 7.97
C PRO A 66 10.40 12.43 9.15
N CYS A 67 9.96 11.18 8.95
CA CYS A 67 9.33 10.40 10.01
C CYS A 67 10.36 10.15 11.13
N PRO A 68 10.05 10.49 12.39
CA PRO A 68 10.92 10.15 13.51
C PRO A 68 11.14 8.64 13.60
N ASP A 69 12.36 8.23 13.94
CA ASP A 69 12.77 6.84 14.19
C ASP A 69 12.68 5.86 13.00
N GLU A 70 12.09 6.28 11.88
CA GLU A 70 11.95 5.49 10.64
C GLU A 70 12.77 6.13 9.52
N GLN A 71 14.08 5.89 9.54
CA GLN A 71 15.00 6.41 8.54
C GLN A 71 15.10 5.43 7.38
N PHE A 72 14.27 5.65 6.38
CA PHE A 72 14.45 5.00 5.09
C PHE A 72 15.47 5.80 4.27
N PRO A 73 16.54 5.16 3.78
CA PRO A 73 17.51 5.84 2.96
C PRO A 73 16.87 6.11 1.59
N TRP A 74 16.30 7.31 1.44
CA TRP A 74 15.65 7.77 0.21
C TRP A 74 16.47 8.94 -0.40
N PRO A 75 16.81 8.90 -1.70
CA PRO A 75 16.68 7.75 -2.59
C PRO A 75 17.46 6.53 -2.07
N TRP A 76 16.96 5.33 -2.39
CA TRP A 76 17.66 4.08 -2.05
C TRP A 76 19.10 4.15 -2.59
N PRO A 77 20.12 3.93 -1.74
CA PRO A 77 21.49 3.82 -2.18
C PRO A 77 21.65 2.76 -3.27
N ASP A 78 22.44 3.05 -4.30
CA ASP A 78 22.67 2.15 -5.44
C ASP A 78 23.33 0.82 -5.06
N ASP A 79 23.88 0.70 -3.85
CA ASP A 79 24.53 -0.50 -3.31
C ASP A 79 23.57 -1.44 -2.55
N LEU A 80 22.30 -1.05 -2.41
CA LEU A 80 21.28 -1.93 -1.83
C LEU A 80 20.73 -2.92 -2.86
N GLU A 81 20.23 -4.05 -2.35
CA GLU A 81 19.51 -5.02 -3.17
C GLU A 81 18.22 -4.40 -3.74
N ASP A 82 17.94 -4.69 -5.01
CA ASP A 82 16.68 -4.32 -5.64
C ASP A 82 15.50 -4.83 -4.81
N ASN A 83 14.51 -3.97 -4.57
CA ASN A 83 13.28 -4.30 -3.83
C ASN A 83 13.51 -4.72 -2.35
N VAL A 84 14.54 -4.17 -1.68
CA VAL A 84 14.81 -4.41 -0.24
C VAL A 84 13.63 -4.08 0.69
N ASP A 85 12.70 -3.25 0.23
CA ASP A 85 11.46 -2.90 0.93
C ASP A 85 10.27 -3.81 0.60
N MET A 86 10.43 -4.74 -0.35
CA MET A 86 9.39 -5.69 -0.76
C MET A 86 9.46 -7.03 -0.01
N TYR A 87 10.29 -7.14 1.03
CA TYR A 87 10.34 -8.31 1.89
C TYR A 87 10.80 -7.97 3.33
N ALA A 88 10.46 -8.87 4.25
CA ALA A 88 10.92 -8.82 5.63
C ALA A 88 11.99 -9.90 5.86
N THR A 89 13.13 -9.52 6.44
CA THR A 89 14.20 -10.43 6.84
C THR A 89 13.77 -11.32 8.01
N ALA A 90 14.56 -12.35 8.32
CA ALA A 90 14.27 -13.25 9.45
C ALA A 90 14.27 -12.53 10.81
N ASP A 91 14.99 -11.41 10.92
CA ASP A 91 15.13 -10.63 12.15
C ASP A 91 14.05 -9.54 12.31
N GLU A 92 13.30 -9.24 11.24
CA GLU A 92 12.17 -8.30 11.28
C GLU A 92 10.87 -9.08 11.50
N SER A 93 10.18 -8.91 12.62
CA SER A 93 8.88 -9.56 12.86
C SER A 93 7.72 -8.86 12.12
N SER A 94 6.63 -9.59 11.84
CA SER A 94 5.45 -8.95 11.22
C SER A 94 4.84 -7.87 12.11
N ALA A 95 4.86 -8.07 13.42
CA ALA A 95 4.36 -7.11 14.40
C ALA A 95 5.15 -5.79 14.36
N GLU A 96 6.47 -5.84 14.23
CA GLU A 96 7.32 -4.66 14.11
C GLU A 96 7.04 -3.87 12.83
N ILE A 97 6.91 -4.57 11.69
CA ILE A 97 6.60 -3.94 10.40
C ILE A 97 5.20 -3.31 10.40
N ILE A 98 4.20 -4.00 10.97
CA ILE A 98 2.85 -3.45 11.10
C ILE A 98 2.86 -2.23 12.04
N ALA A 99 3.61 -2.29 13.14
CA ALA A 99 3.74 -1.17 14.06
C ALA A 99 4.46 0.04 13.41
N MET A 100 5.51 -0.22 12.63
CA MET A 100 6.18 0.78 11.79
C MET A 100 5.19 1.43 10.83
N TYR A 101 4.39 0.64 10.11
CA TYR A 101 3.42 1.19 9.17
C TYR A 101 2.39 2.08 9.88
N ARG A 102 1.91 1.69 11.07
CA ARG A 102 1.00 2.53 11.87
C ARG A 102 1.65 3.84 12.34
N ARG A 103 2.94 3.83 12.72
CA ARG A 103 3.69 5.06 13.07
C ARG A 103 3.82 5.98 11.86
N VAL A 104 4.17 5.43 10.69
CA VAL A 104 4.24 6.17 9.43
C VAL A 104 2.89 6.78 9.09
N ASN A 105 1.80 6.03 9.19
CA ASN A 105 0.45 6.56 8.91
C ASN A 105 0.13 7.76 9.80
N ALA A 106 0.39 7.66 11.11
CA ALA A 106 0.16 8.75 12.05
C ALA A 106 1.02 9.99 11.73
N HIS A 107 2.28 9.79 11.32
CA HIS A 107 3.16 10.87 10.89
C HIS A 107 2.69 11.52 9.58
N SER A 108 2.30 10.71 8.61
CA SER A 108 1.71 11.16 7.35
C SER A 108 0.46 12.00 7.60
N ASP A 109 -0.42 11.58 8.52
CA ASP A 109 -1.62 12.32 8.90
C ASP A 109 -1.27 13.69 9.51
N GLN A 110 -0.23 13.76 10.33
CA GLN A 110 0.27 15.03 10.87
C GLN A 110 0.80 15.96 9.76
N THR A 111 1.51 15.45 8.77
CA THR A 111 1.92 16.25 7.60
C THR A 111 0.72 16.73 6.81
N ILE A 112 -0.21 15.82 6.50
CA ILE A 112 -1.41 16.16 5.74
C ILE A 112 -2.17 17.26 6.49
N GLU A 113 -2.43 17.12 7.78
CA GLU A 113 -3.13 18.12 8.58
C GLU A 113 -2.42 19.49 8.58
N ALA A 114 -1.10 19.50 8.82
CA ALA A 114 -0.33 20.73 9.00
C ALA A 114 -0.16 21.59 7.74
N LEU A 115 -0.33 21.02 6.54
CA LEU A 115 -0.02 21.68 5.27
C LEU A 115 -1.27 21.94 4.42
N PRO A 116 -1.37 23.10 3.72
CA PRO A 116 -2.41 23.31 2.71
C PRO A 116 -2.19 22.41 1.49
N LEU A 117 -3.24 22.21 0.67
CA LEU A 117 -3.16 21.29 -0.48
C LEU A 117 -2.16 21.75 -1.56
N ASP A 118 -1.91 23.05 -1.65
CA ASP A 118 -0.95 23.66 -2.57
C ASP A 118 0.48 23.75 -2.00
N ALA A 119 0.70 23.30 -0.75
CA ALA A 119 2.04 23.24 -0.15
C ALA A 119 2.99 22.47 -1.08
N THR A 120 4.14 23.07 -1.36
CA THR A 120 5.11 22.51 -2.29
C THR A 120 6.09 21.58 -1.60
N GLY A 121 6.54 20.57 -2.35
CA GLY A 121 7.58 19.63 -1.95
C GLY A 121 8.45 19.24 -3.14
N THR A 122 9.52 18.51 -2.85
CA THR A 122 10.45 18.01 -3.87
C THR A 122 10.61 16.49 -3.74
N VAL A 123 10.34 15.77 -4.82
CA VAL A 123 10.52 14.31 -4.93
C VAL A 123 11.84 14.03 -5.64
N PRO A 124 12.96 13.83 -4.92
CA PRO A 124 14.29 13.80 -5.53
C PRO A 124 14.54 12.59 -6.44
N TRP A 125 13.74 11.54 -6.32
CA TRP A 125 13.81 10.34 -7.18
C TRP A 125 12.91 10.42 -8.43
N TRP A 126 12.16 11.51 -8.61
CA TRP A 126 11.45 11.76 -9.86
C TRP A 126 12.33 12.51 -10.85
N ARG A 127 11.95 12.45 -12.14
CA ARG A 127 12.62 13.25 -13.17
C ARG A 127 12.58 14.73 -12.81
N GLU A 128 13.64 15.46 -13.15
CA GLU A 128 13.84 16.86 -12.77
C GLU A 128 12.66 17.75 -13.17
N GLU A 129 12.07 17.52 -14.34
CA GLU A 129 10.90 18.24 -14.85
C GLU A 129 9.60 17.97 -14.08
N HIS A 130 9.60 16.99 -13.18
CA HIS A 130 8.42 16.50 -12.45
C HIS A 130 8.60 16.47 -10.92
N GLN A 131 9.82 16.68 -10.41
CA GLN A 131 10.15 16.55 -8.99
C GLN A 131 9.47 17.58 -8.09
N THR A 132 9.12 18.77 -8.61
CA THR A 132 8.33 19.75 -7.85
C THR A 132 6.87 19.33 -7.84
N VAL A 133 6.33 19.15 -6.63
CA VAL A 133 4.97 18.62 -6.40
C VAL A 133 4.21 19.50 -5.42
N THR A 134 2.90 19.31 -5.36
CA THR A 134 2.05 19.81 -4.28
C THR A 134 1.60 18.67 -3.39
N LEU A 135 1.19 18.96 -2.15
CA LEU A 135 0.57 17.97 -1.26
C LEU A 135 -0.63 17.28 -1.93
N HIS A 136 -1.45 18.03 -2.67
CA HIS A 136 -2.56 17.46 -3.43
C HIS A 136 -2.09 16.39 -4.44
N ARG A 137 -1.03 16.67 -5.20
CA ARG A 137 -0.48 15.71 -6.16
C ARG A 137 0.05 14.45 -5.46
N ILE A 138 0.70 14.62 -4.30
CA ILE A 138 1.22 13.50 -3.51
C ILE A 138 0.09 12.67 -2.87
N LEU A 139 -0.98 13.29 -2.38
CA LEU A 139 -2.17 12.58 -1.89
C LEU A 139 -2.76 11.69 -2.98
N ILE A 140 -2.97 12.22 -4.19
CA ILE A 140 -3.46 11.43 -5.34
C ILE A 140 -2.49 10.29 -5.67
N HIS A 141 -1.19 10.59 -5.72
CA HIS A 141 -0.17 9.59 -6.02
C HIS A 141 -0.20 8.44 -5.01
N MET A 142 -0.21 8.75 -3.70
CA MET A 142 -0.24 7.73 -2.66
C MET A 142 -1.54 6.95 -2.59
N ILE A 143 -2.70 7.58 -2.85
CA ILE A 143 -3.97 6.85 -2.99
C ILE A 143 -3.88 5.84 -4.14
N ALA A 144 -3.33 6.24 -5.30
CA ALA A 144 -3.17 5.35 -6.44
C ALA A 144 -2.12 4.24 -6.20
N GLU A 145 -1.06 4.54 -5.44
CA GLU A 145 -0.04 3.57 -5.05
C GLU A 145 -0.62 2.52 -4.11
N LEU A 146 -1.25 2.97 -3.01
CA LEU A 146 -1.88 2.10 -2.02
C LEU A 146 -2.94 1.20 -2.65
N ASN A 147 -3.87 1.75 -3.42
CA ASN A 147 -4.94 0.93 -4.02
C ASN A 147 -4.40 -0.10 -5.01
N ARG A 148 -3.31 0.20 -5.74
CA ARG A 148 -2.67 -0.77 -6.63
C ARG A 148 -2.08 -1.93 -5.84
N HIS A 149 -1.40 -1.65 -4.73
CA HIS A 149 -0.83 -2.69 -3.87
C HIS A 149 -1.88 -3.42 -3.02
N VAL A 150 -2.99 -2.78 -2.64
CA VAL A 150 -4.13 -3.46 -2.03
C VAL A 150 -4.76 -4.45 -3.00
N GLY A 151 -4.85 -4.13 -4.29
CA GLY A 151 -5.28 -5.11 -5.30
C GLY A 151 -4.33 -6.32 -5.42
N HIS A 152 -3.02 -6.12 -5.25
CA HIS A 152 -2.09 -7.24 -5.12
C HIS A 152 -2.32 -8.04 -3.83
N ALA A 153 -2.59 -7.35 -2.72
CA ALA A 153 -2.89 -7.98 -1.43
C ALA A 153 -4.21 -8.78 -1.46
N ASP A 154 -5.21 -8.36 -2.24
CA ASP A 154 -6.45 -9.09 -2.46
C ASP A 154 -6.18 -10.48 -3.07
N LEU A 155 -5.47 -10.51 -4.19
CA LEU A 155 -5.12 -11.77 -4.87
C LEU A 155 -4.18 -12.62 -4.02
N ALA A 156 -3.24 -11.98 -3.31
CA ALA A 156 -2.34 -12.67 -2.40
C ALA A 156 -3.11 -13.36 -1.28
N ARG A 157 -4.07 -12.66 -0.66
CA ARG A 157 -4.90 -13.23 0.39
C ARG A 157 -5.73 -14.40 -0.13
N GLU A 158 -6.38 -14.24 -1.27
CA GLU A 158 -7.18 -15.30 -1.89
C GLU A 158 -6.33 -16.56 -2.19
N MET A 159 -5.09 -16.39 -2.64
CA MET A 159 -4.16 -17.50 -2.87
C MET A 159 -3.68 -18.21 -1.59
N ILE A 160 -3.76 -17.56 -0.42
CA ILE A 160 -3.34 -18.14 0.86
C ILE A 160 -4.44 -19.01 1.45
N ASP A 161 -5.63 -18.46 1.63
CA ASP A 161 -6.72 -19.12 2.38
C ASP A 161 -8.08 -19.03 1.68
N GLY A 162 -8.15 -18.45 0.48
CA GLY A 162 -9.38 -18.24 -0.27
C GLY A 162 -10.22 -17.06 0.24
N ALA A 163 -9.76 -16.30 1.25
CA ALA A 163 -10.49 -15.13 1.72
C ALA A 163 -10.43 -14.00 0.68
N ALA A 164 -11.58 -13.41 0.40
CA ALA A 164 -11.75 -12.33 -0.58
C ALA A 164 -12.64 -11.21 -0.03
N GLY A 165 -12.52 -10.03 -0.62
CA GLY A 165 -13.41 -8.91 -0.36
C GLY A 165 -12.72 -7.56 -0.48
N HIS A 166 -13.46 -6.49 -0.70
CA HIS A 166 -12.90 -5.16 -0.86
C HIS A 166 -12.45 -4.56 0.48
N ARG A 167 -13.29 -4.63 1.53
CA ARG A 167 -13.01 -4.14 2.90
C ARG A 167 -13.75 -4.98 3.94
N GLN A 168 -13.40 -4.85 5.21
CA GLN A 168 -13.97 -5.64 6.32
C GLN A 168 -15.52 -5.60 6.36
N GLU A 169 -16.12 -4.43 6.12
CA GLU A 169 -17.58 -4.25 6.13
C GLU A 169 -18.24 -4.37 4.74
N ASN A 170 -17.45 -4.49 3.68
CA ASN A 170 -17.95 -4.54 2.31
C ASN A 170 -17.10 -5.49 1.47
N SER A 171 -17.60 -6.71 1.27
CA SER A 171 -16.91 -7.65 0.40
C SER A 171 -16.85 -7.16 -1.05
N ASN A 172 -17.83 -6.36 -1.50
CA ASN A 172 -18.05 -6.07 -2.93
C ASN A 172 -18.12 -7.36 -3.78
N MET A 173 -18.54 -8.46 -3.18
CA MET A 173 -18.70 -9.76 -3.80
C MET A 173 -20.18 -10.13 -3.92
N PRO A 174 -20.58 -10.93 -4.91
CA PRO A 174 -21.94 -11.47 -4.99
C PRO A 174 -22.31 -12.25 -3.70
N PRO A 175 -23.53 -12.08 -3.17
CA PRO A 175 -23.91 -12.59 -1.85
C PRO A 175 -23.97 -14.12 -1.75
N GLU A 176 -24.25 -14.82 -2.85
CA GLU A 176 -24.20 -16.29 -2.94
C GLU A 176 -23.75 -16.68 -4.34
N HIS A 177 -22.57 -17.28 -4.46
CA HIS A 177 -22.01 -17.63 -5.75
C HIS A 177 -21.13 -18.87 -5.64
N ASP A 178 -21.45 -19.90 -6.42
CA ASP A 178 -20.57 -21.05 -6.60
C ASP A 178 -19.34 -20.62 -7.41
N GLN A 179 -18.32 -20.17 -6.68
CA GLN A 179 -17.08 -19.65 -7.25
C GLN A 179 -16.38 -20.71 -8.12
N ALA A 180 -16.45 -21.99 -7.74
CA ALA A 180 -15.82 -23.08 -8.48
C ALA A 180 -16.53 -23.30 -9.83
N ALA A 181 -17.86 -23.39 -9.82
CA ALA A 181 -18.64 -23.54 -11.06
C ALA A 181 -18.48 -22.31 -11.97
N TYR A 182 -18.46 -21.11 -11.40
CA TYR A 182 -18.21 -19.90 -12.18
C TYR A 182 -16.83 -19.87 -12.81
N ARG A 183 -15.78 -20.19 -12.05
CA ARG A 183 -14.41 -20.30 -12.57
C ARG A 183 -14.32 -21.32 -13.70
N ALA A 184 -14.92 -22.50 -13.54
CA ALA A 184 -14.94 -23.53 -14.58
C ALA A 184 -15.63 -23.06 -15.88
N ARG A 185 -16.73 -22.32 -15.74
CA ARG A 185 -17.41 -21.68 -16.88
C ARG A 185 -16.51 -20.65 -17.56
N LEU A 186 -15.81 -19.80 -16.81
CA LEU A 186 -14.89 -18.80 -17.37
C LEU A 186 -13.72 -19.46 -18.12
N GLU A 187 -13.16 -20.54 -17.57
CA GLU A 187 -12.11 -21.32 -18.24
C GLU A 187 -12.62 -21.89 -19.58
N THR A 188 -13.83 -22.44 -19.59
CA THR A 188 -14.46 -22.94 -20.82
C THR A 188 -14.60 -21.84 -21.88
N ILE A 189 -14.99 -20.62 -21.47
CA ILE A 189 -15.07 -19.47 -22.37
C ILE A 189 -13.69 -19.12 -22.93
N ALA A 190 -12.66 -19.05 -22.07
CA ALA A 190 -11.30 -18.71 -22.48
C ALA A 190 -10.68 -19.74 -23.43
N LEU A 191 -10.95 -21.03 -23.21
CA LEU A 191 -10.51 -22.12 -24.09
C LEU A 191 -11.07 -22.00 -25.52
N GLY A 192 -12.22 -21.35 -25.71
CA GLY A 192 -12.80 -21.08 -27.03
C GLY A 192 -11.99 -20.11 -27.91
N PHE A 193 -10.93 -19.49 -27.36
CA PHE A 193 -10.02 -18.59 -28.08
C PHE A 193 -8.62 -19.19 -28.34
N ARG A 194 -8.43 -20.47 -28.03
CA ARG A 194 -7.21 -21.23 -28.39
C ARG A 194 -7.45 -22.01 -29.69
#